data_AF-A0A4Q6GSD1-F1
#
_entry.id   AF-A0A4Q6GSD1-F1
#
_cell.length_a   1.000
_cell.length_b   1.000
_cell.length_c   1.000
_cell.angle_alpha   90.00
_cell.angle_beta   90.00
_cell.angle_gamma   90.00
#
_symmetry.space_group_name_H-M   'P 1'
#
loop_
_entity.id
_entity.type
_entity.pdbx_description
1 polymer ?
#
loop_
_entity_poly.entity_id
_entity_poly.type
_entity_poly.pdbx_seq_one_letter_code
_entity_poly.pdbx_strand_id
1 'polypeptide(L)'
;MELAPTIDGGRFRTGPDVAKPAAPGAFLDQFTARAQFDVLTRFTNRVSPGDLVVIGNQNTEDLYNAVTVATIQDVQATAGASTGEHRITLAAAHTLPQGYDGGRFVVVPSAQRSVAYACVDVDTGAGKLLRITRDALSPTPSCPSAALPTAAVLATNVSRCVFSYAPNLGATQESGFLQLQLTLSEGDESVPLTLGAHVDNVP
;
A
#
# COMPACT_ATOMS: atom_id res chain seq x y z
N MET A 1 -2.92 11.05 10.31
CA MET A 1 -2.95 10.63 8.89
C MET A 1 -2.57 9.16 8.82
N GLU A 2 -3.18 8.38 7.93
CA GLU A 2 -2.93 6.94 7.80
C GLU A 2 -2.78 6.55 6.33
N LEU A 3 -1.86 5.61 6.05
CA LEU A 3 -1.50 5.15 4.71
C LEU A 3 -1.16 3.65 4.76
N ALA A 4 -1.42 2.91 3.68
CA ALA A 4 -0.80 1.60 3.48
C ALA A 4 0.54 1.77 2.77
N PRO A 5 1.66 1.33 3.37
CA PRO A 5 2.94 1.34 2.68
C PRO A 5 3.00 0.22 1.63
N THR A 6 3.73 0.46 0.55
CA THR A 6 4.05 -0.56 -0.45
C THR A 6 5.53 -0.91 -0.38
N ILE A 7 5.86 -2.19 -0.58
CA ILE A 7 7.25 -2.66 -0.65
C ILE A 7 7.69 -3.02 -2.07
N ASP A 8 6.77 -3.41 -2.93
CA ASP A 8 7.04 -3.75 -4.33
C ASP A 8 5.73 -3.70 -5.13
N GLY A 9 5.78 -4.12 -6.39
CA GLY A 9 4.63 -4.25 -7.26
C GLY A 9 5.05 -4.55 -8.68
N GLY A 10 4.11 -4.36 -9.61
CA GLY A 10 4.42 -4.35 -11.03
C GLY A 10 3.34 -4.99 -11.86
N ARG A 11 3.72 -5.60 -12.99
CA ARG A 11 2.75 -6.12 -13.97
C ARG A 11 2.55 -7.62 -13.81
N PHE A 12 1.35 -8.08 -14.08
CA PHE A 12 1.01 -9.50 -14.09
C PHE A 12 0.25 -9.89 -15.36
N ARG A 13 0.14 -11.20 -15.61
CA ARG A 13 -0.62 -11.72 -16.75
C ARG A 13 -2.13 -11.62 -16.51
N THR A 14 -2.84 -10.99 -17.43
CA THR A 14 -4.31 -10.87 -17.43
C THR A 14 -5.01 -11.89 -18.34
N GLY A 15 -4.27 -12.81 -18.95
CA GLY A 15 -4.80 -13.80 -19.86
C GLY A 15 -3.81 -14.90 -20.27
N PRO A 16 -4.32 -15.95 -20.93
CA PRO A 16 -3.49 -17.03 -21.46
C PRO A 16 -2.60 -16.53 -22.62
N ASP A 17 -1.53 -17.27 -22.89
CA ASP A 17 -0.75 -17.06 -24.12
C ASP A 17 -1.55 -17.59 -25.32
N VAL A 18 -2.02 -16.68 -26.17
CA VAL A 18 -2.81 -17.05 -27.37
C VAL A 18 -1.98 -17.71 -28.46
N ALA A 19 -0.67 -17.46 -28.51
CA ALA A 19 0.25 -18.11 -29.45
C ALA A 19 0.66 -19.51 -28.97
N LYS A 20 0.62 -19.75 -27.65
CA LYS A 20 0.95 -21.03 -27.03
C LYS A 20 -0.08 -21.41 -25.94
N PRO A 21 -1.32 -21.78 -26.33
CA PRO A 21 -2.39 -22.04 -25.37
C PRO A 21 -2.12 -23.24 -24.44
N ALA A 22 -1.19 -24.13 -24.82
CA ALA A 22 -0.74 -25.25 -24.00
C ALA A 22 0.44 -24.91 -23.05
N ALA A 23 1.00 -23.70 -23.12
CA ALA A 23 2.10 -23.30 -22.25
C ALA A 23 1.62 -23.12 -20.80
N PRO A 24 2.43 -23.52 -19.80
CA PRO A 24 2.04 -23.46 -18.39
C PRO A 24 2.11 -22.02 -17.83
N GLY A 25 1.16 -21.16 -18.21
CA GLY A 25 1.02 -19.79 -17.69
C GLY A 25 -0.12 -19.66 -16.68
N ALA A 26 0.11 -18.90 -15.62
CA ALA A 26 -0.92 -18.50 -14.65
C ALA A 26 -1.28 -17.03 -14.87
N PHE A 27 -2.56 -16.69 -14.74
CA PHE A 27 -3.07 -15.34 -14.95
C PHE A 27 -4.30 -15.11 -14.07
N LEU A 28 -4.63 -13.85 -13.83
CA LEU A 28 -5.93 -13.47 -13.27
C LEU A 28 -6.80 -12.86 -14.37
N ASP A 29 -8.10 -13.05 -14.25
CA ASP A 29 -9.11 -12.40 -15.08
C ASP A 29 -10.33 -12.05 -14.22
N GLN A 30 -11.33 -11.40 -14.80
CA GLN A 30 -12.57 -11.00 -14.11
C GLN A 30 -13.66 -12.09 -14.11
N PHE A 31 -13.41 -13.26 -14.70
CA PHE A 31 -14.43 -14.27 -14.99
C PHE A 31 -14.27 -15.53 -14.13
N THR A 32 -13.03 -15.91 -13.81
CA THR A 32 -12.69 -17.14 -13.10
C THR A 32 -11.78 -16.84 -11.93
N ALA A 33 -12.22 -17.18 -10.73
CA ALA A 33 -11.38 -17.06 -9.54
C ALA A 33 -10.19 -18.03 -9.66
N ARG A 34 -8.97 -17.49 -9.53
CA ARG A 34 -7.72 -18.24 -9.61
C ARG A 34 -6.84 -17.91 -8.42
N ALA A 35 -6.12 -18.91 -7.93
CA ALA A 35 -5.19 -18.73 -6.81
C ALA A 35 -3.76 -18.41 -7.28
N GLN A 36 -3.50 -18.34 -8.58
CA GLN A 36 -2.14 -18.14 -9.09
C GLN A 36 -2.12 -17.17 -10.25
N PHE A 37 -1.06 -16.38 -10.32
CA PHE A 37 -0.74 -15.56 -11.48
C PHE A 37 0.76 -15.35 -11.63
N ASP A 38 1.14 -15.15 -12.89
CA ASP A 38 2.52 -14.87 -13.26
C ASP A 38 2.78 -13.36 -13.27
N VAL A 39 3.87 -12.96 -12.64
CA VAL A 39 4.38 -11.60 -12.56
C VAL A 39 5.41 -11.39 -13.67
N LEU A 40 5.22 -10.34 -14.45
CA LEU A 40 6.04 -10.00 -15.61
C LEU A 40 7.25 -9.12 -15.25
N THR A 41 7.24 -8.54 -14.07
CA THR A 41 8.28 -7.66 -13.55
C THR A 41 9.08 -8.36 -12.47
N ARG A 42 10.39 -8.06 -12.42
CA ARG A 42 11.24 -8.52 -11.33
C ARG A 42 11.00 -7.67 -10.08
N PHE A 43 10.93 -8.32 -8.92
CA PHE A 43 10.90 -7.63 -7.64
C PHE A 43 12.25 -7.02 -7.27
N THR A 44 12.21 -5.80 -6.74
CA THR A 44 13.37 -5.12 -6.17
C THR A 44 13.54 -5.47 -4.69
N ASN A 45 12.42 -5.64 -3.97
CA ASN A 45 12.34 -6.00 -2.58
C ASN A 45 11.77 -7.41 -2.42
N ARG A 46 12.05 -8.05 -1.28
CA ARG A 46 11.57 -9.40 -1.02
C ARG A 46 10.07 -9.41 -0.72
N VAL A 47 9.29 -9.96 -1.65
CA VAL A 47 7.88 -10.32 -1.44
C VAL A 47 7.80 -11.68 -0.77
N SER A 48 6.97 -11.81 0.26
CA SER A 48 6.93 -12.99 1.15
C SER A 48 5.50 -13.48 1.42
N PRO A 49 5.32 -14.76 1.82
CA PRO A 49 4.05 -15.23 2.35
C PRO A 49 3.52 -14.32 3.48
N GLY A 50 2.22 -14.06 3.48
CA GLY A 50 1.53 -13.18 4.43
C GLY A 50 1.40 -11.72 3.99
N ASP A 51 2.25 -11.27 3.06
CA ASP A 51 2.11 -9.95 2.42
C ASP A 51 0.80 -9.90 1.61
N LEU A 52 0.31 -8.69 1.35
CA LEU A 52 -0.91 -8.49 0.59
C LEU A 52 -0.58 -8.05 -0.84
N VAL A 53 -1.28 -8.62 -1.80
CA VAL A 53 -1.41 -8.09 -3.16
C VAL A 53 -2.62 -7.18 -3.18
N VAL A 54 -2.46 -5.97 -3.69
CA VAL A 54 -3.54 -5.00 -3.90
C VAL A 54 -3.65 -4.72 -5.40
N ILE A 55 -4.84 -4.92 -5.97
CA ILE A 55 -5.15 -4.76 -7.38
C ILE A 55 -6.39 -3.87 -7.51
N GLY A 56 -6.36 -2.89 -8.41
CA GLY A 56 -7.53 -2.06 -8.71
C GLY A 56 -8.04 -1.21 -7.54
N ASN A 57 -7.13 -0.65 -6.74
CA ASN A 57 -7.45 0.24 -5.60
C ASN A 57 -7.91 1.64 -6.05
N GLN A 58 -9.04 1.75 -6.73
CA GLN A 58 -9.48 2.98 -7.40
C GLN A 58 -10.16 4.00 -6.47
N ASN A 59 -10.62 3.57 -5.31
CA ASN A 59 -11.38 4.36 -4.34
C ASN A 59 -10.85 4.16 -2.93
N THR A 60 -11.22 5.06 -2.01
CA THR A 60 -10.75 5.04 -0.62
C THR A 60 -11.14 3.79 0.17
N GLU A 61 -12.17 3.06 -0.26
CA GLU A 61 -12.66 1.86 0.42
C GLU A 61 -12.05 0.56 -0.13
N ASP A 62 -11.44 0.62 -1.32
CA ASP A 62 -10.97 -0.57 -2.03
C ASP A 62 -9.88 -1.30 -1.24
N LEU A 63 -8.99 -0.57 -0.58
CA LEU A 63 -7.96 -1.17 0.28
C LEU A 63 -8.53 -2.04 1.42
N TYR A 64 -9.80 -1.90 1.79
CA TYR A 64 -10.44 -2.65 2.87
C TYR A 64 -11.38 -3.76 2.36
N ASN A 65 -11.40 -4.01 1.05
CA ASN A 65 -12.27 -4.98 0.41
C ASN A 65 -11.49 -6.21 -0.09
N ALA A 66 -12.07 -7.40 0.08
CA ALA A 66 -11.50 -8.66 -0.40
C ALA A 66 -11.52 -8.82 -1.94
N VAL A 67 -12.24 -7.95 -2.66
CA VAL A 67 -12.28 -7.92 -4.14
C VAL A 67 -10.97 -7.40 -4.74
N THR A 68 -10.26 -6.56 -4.01
CA THR A 68 -9.07 -5.81 -4.46
C THR A 68 -7.82 -6.21 -3.67
N VAL A 69 -7.99 -6.88 -2.53
CA VAL A 69 -6.90 -7.31 -1.65
C VAL A 69 -6.89 -8.82 -1.49
N ALA A 70 -5.73 -9.44 -1.72
CA ALA A 70 -5.51 -10.87 -1.52
C ALA A 70 -4.21 -11.13 -0.75
N THR A 71 -4.21 -12.14 0.13
CA THR A 71 -3.01 -12.53 0.88
C THR A 71 -2.15 -13.47 0.04
N ILE A 72 -0.84 -13.21 -0.02
CA ILE A 72 0.15 -14.08 -0.64
C ILE A 72 0.37 -15.32 0.24
N GLN A 73 0.25 -16.49 -0.36
CA GLN A 73 0.60 -17.77 0.26
C GLN A 73 2.03 -18.20 -0.10
N ASP A 74 2.47 -17.98 -1.33
CA ASP A 74 3.80 -18.35 -1.80
C ASP A 74 4.26 -17.50 -2.99
N VAL A 75 5.58 -17.37 -3.16
CA VAL A 75 6.21 -16.67 -4.29
C VAL A 75 7.37 -17.53 -4.81
N GLN A 76 7.30 -17.90 -6.08
CA GLN A 76 8.31 -18.75 -6.72
C GLN A 76 8.88 -18.07 -7.96
N ALA A 77 10.12 -18.38 -8.32
CA ALA A 77 10.61 -18.09 -9.65
C ALA A 77 9.85 -18.94 -10.67
N THR A 78 9.55 -18.38 -11.83
CA THR A 78 8.91 -19.13 -12.92
C THR A 78 9.91 -20.06 -13.61
N ALA A 79 9.41 -21.12 -14.23
CA ALA A 79 10.23 -22.11 -14.91
C ALA A 79 10.83 -21.64 -16.25
N GLY A 80 10.41 -20.49 -16.78
CA GLY A 80 10.94 -19.94 -18.03
C GLY A 80 10.44 -18.54 -18.36
N ALA A 81 11.23 -17.79 -19.14
CA ALA A 81 10.97 -16.38 -19.46
C ALA A 81 9.61 -16.13 -20.15
N SER A 82 9.01 -17.14 -20.79
CA SER A 82 7.69 -17.02 -21.41
C SER A 82 6.53 -16.88 -20.40
N THR A 83 6.75 -17.22 -19.14
CA THR A 83 5.73 -17.19 -18.08
C THR A 83 6.03 -16.13 -17.03
N GLY A 84 6.84 -15.10 -17.34
CA GLY A 84 7.19 -14.02 -16.41
C GLY A 84 8.44 -14.30 -15.58
N GLU A 85 8.70 -13.48 -14.57
CA GLU A 85 9.83 -13.59 -13.63
C GLU A 85 9.45 -14.38 -12.36
N HIS A 86 8.22 -14.20 -11.88
CA HIS A 86 7.73 -14.83 -10.65
C HIS A 86 6.31 -15.38 -10.82
N ARG A 87 5.95 -16.37 -9.99
CA ARG A 87 4.58 -16.86 -9.81
C ARG A 87 4.17 -16.60 -8.37
N ILE A 88 3.07 -15.88 -8.19
CA ILE A 88 2.45 -15.69 -6.89
C ILE A 88 1.33 -16.72 -6.74
N THR A 89 1.30 -17.40 -5.60
CA THR A 89 0.14 -18.17 -5.12
C THR A 89 -0.55 -17.38 -4.02
N LEU A 90 -1.85 -17.18 -4.15
CA LEU A 90 -2.73 -16.50 -3.21
C LEU A 90 -3.35 -17.52 -2.24
N ALA A 91 -3.56 -17.11 -1.00
CA ALA A 91 -4.17 -17.96 0.04
C ALA A 91 -5.63 -18.33 -0.26
N ALA A 92 -6.31 -17.54 -1.08
CA ALA A 92 -7.64 -17.80 -1.62
C ALA A 92 -7.69 -17.43 -3.10
N ALA A 93 -8.54 -18.11 -3.87
CA ALA A 93 -8.74 -17.78 -5.27
C ALA A 93 -9.34 -16.37 -5.42
N HIS A 94 -8.88 -15.62 -6.40
CA HIS A 94 -9.18 -14.21 -6.60
C HIS A 94 -9.55 -13.92 -8.05
N THR A 95 -10.44 -12.95 -8.27
CA THR A 95 -10.83 -12.41 -9.58
C THR A 95 -10.44 -10.95 -9.63
N LEU A 96 -10.13 -10.44 -10.83
CA LEU A 96 -9.95 -9.00 -11.00
C LEU A 96 -11.26 -8.24 -10.75
N PRO A 97 -11.20 -7.02 -10.18
CA PRO A 97 -12.36 -6.15 -10.11
C PRO A 97 -12.99 -5.95 -11.49
N GLN A 98 -14.32 -5.85 -11.54
CA GLN A 98 -15.03 -5.70 -12.81
C GLN A 98 -14.57 -4.42 -13.55
N GLY A 99 -14.21 -4.56 -14.83
CA GLY A 99 -13.74 -3.45 -15.65
C GLY A 99 -12.28 -3.04 -15.41
N TYR A 100 -11.56 -3.71 -14.51
CA TYR A 100 -10.12 -3.51 -14.36
C TYR A 100 -9.35 -4.17 -15.52
N ASP A 101 -8.56 -3.38 -16.25
CA ASP A 101 -7.71 -3.83 -17.35
C ASP A 101 -6.23 -3.43 -17.17
N GLY A 102 -5.88 -2.82 -16.03
CA GLY A 102 -4.56 -2.24 -15.78
C GLY A 102 -3.42 -3.25 -15.72
N GLY A 103 -3.72 -4.51 -15.34
CA GLY A 103 -2.74 -5.61 -15.28
C GLY A 103 -1.56 -5.34 -14.34
N ARG A 104 -1.79 -4.58 -13.26
CA ARG A 104 -0.79 -4.20 -12.28
C ARG A 104 -1.25 -4.40 -10.84
N PHE A 105 -0.29 -4.43 -9.93
CA PHE A 105 -0.52 -4.60 -8.51
C PHE A 105 0.57 -3.93 -7.70
N VAL A 106 0.27 -3.68 -6.43
CA VAL A 106 1.27 -3.34 -5.41
C VAL A 106 1.26 -4.38 -4.30
N VAL A 107 2.37 -4.48 -3.60
CA VAL A 107 2.55 -5.38 -2.45
C VAL A 107 2.60 -4.55 -1.17
N VAL A 108 1.70 -4.83 -0.24
CA VAL A 108 1.69 -4.27 1.11
C VAL A 108 2.29 -5.28 2.09
N PRO A 109 3.33 -4.91 2.87
CA PRO A 109 4.03 -5.85 3.73
C PRO A 109 3.16 -6.29 4.91
N SER A 110 3.20 -7.59 5.23
CA SER A 110 2.51 -8.20 6.37
C SER A 110 2.81 -7.53 7.70
N ALA A 111 4.08 -7.19 7.94
CA ALA A 111 4.53 -6.60 9.19
C ALA A 111 4.07 -5.14 9.38
N GLN A 112 3.66 -4.45 8.31
CA GLN A 112 3.30 -3.03 8.33
C GLN A 112 2.16 -2.75 7.35
N ARG A 113 0.99 -3.35 7.58
CA ARG A 113 -0.16 -3.17 6.68
C ARG A 113 -0.71 -1.74 6.66
N SER A 114 -0.58 -1.04 7.79
CA SER A 114 -0.94 0.37 7.89
C SER A 114 0.09 1.14 8.73
N VAL A 115 0.36 2.36 8.30
CA VAL A 115 1.22 3.32 9.01
C VAL A 115 0.44 4.59 9.25
N ALA A 116 0.33 4.98 10.52
CA ALA A 116 -0.29 6.22 10.94
C ALA A 116 0.74 7.21 11.49
N TYR A 117 0.59 8.47 11.13
CA TYR A 117 1.34 9.60 11.67
C TYR A 117 0.42 10.44 12.54
N ALA A 118 0.87 10.69 13.77
CA ALA A 118 0.12 11.44 14.77
C ALA A 118 1.03 12.44 15.47
N CYS A 119 0.50 13.62 15.71
CA CYS A 119 1.15 14.61 16.55
C CYS A 119 0.47 14.63 17.92
N VAL A 120 1.27 14.58 18.97
CA VAL A 120 0.82 14.59 20.36
C VAL A 120 1.47 15.76 21.07
N ASP A 121 0.81 16.30 22.09
CA ASP A 121 1.38 17.28 23.02
C ASP A 121 1.89 18.58 22.35
N VAL A 122 1.40 18.91 21.15
CA VAL A 122 1.87 20.07 20.36
C VAL A 122 1.65 21.40 21.09
N ASP A 123 0.55 21.51 21.85
CA ASP A 123 0.21 22.73 22.58
C ASP A 123 0.85 22.82 23.98
N THR A 124 1.59 21.80 24.41
CA THR A 124 2.15 21.73 25.79
C THR A 124 3.65 22.02 25.85
N GLY A 125 4.28 22.33 24.70
CA GLY A 125 5.74 22.52 24.59
C GLY A 125 6.55 21.23 24.61
N ALA A 126 5.90 20.07 24.76
CA ALA A 126 6.52 18.74 24.73
C ALA A 126 6.18 17.96 23.44
N GLY A 127 5.74 18.66 22.40
CA GLY A 127 5.12 18.06 21.23
C GLY A 127 6.00 17.09 20.48
N LYS A 128 5.39 16.00 19.99
CA LYS A 128 6.07 14.94 19.25
C LYS A 128 5.31 14.57 17.98
N LEU A 129 6.06 14.29 16.92
CA LEU A 129 5.56 13.57 15.75
C LEU A 129 5.89 12.09 15.94
N LEU A 130 4.86 11.25 15.89
CA LEU A 130 4.96 9.82 16.09
C LEU A 130 4.59 9.06 14.81
N ARG A 131 5.27 7.95 14.56
CA ARG A 131 4.93 6.94 13.55
C ARG A 131 4.44 5.68 14.25
N ILE A 132 3.19 5.34 14.00
CA ILE A 132 2.50 4.15 14.52
C ILE A 132 2.42 3.14 13.38
N THR A 133 2.82 1.91 13.64
CA THR A 133 2.77 0.80 12.67
C THR A 133 1.71 -0.20 13.11
N ARG A 134 0.94 -0.73 12.16
CA ARG A 134 -0.11 -1.72 12.37
C ARG A 134 0.07 -2.88 11.40
N ASP A 135 -0.27 -4.08 11.85
CA ASP A 135 -0.31 -5.32 11.09
C ASP A 135 -1.69 -5.62 10.51
N ALA A 136 -2.65 -4.69 10.65
CA ALA A 136 -4.00 -4.79 10.15
C ALA A 136 -4.42 -3.54 9.37
N LEU A 137 -5.29 -3.75 8.37
CA LEU A 137 -6.03 -2.69 7.69
C LEU A 137 -7.36 -2.49 8.40
N SER A 138 -7.76 -1.24 8.65
CA SER A 138 -9.05 -0.91 9.25
C SER A 138 -9.70 0.27 8.52
N PRO A 139 -10.96 0.15 8.08
CA PRO A 139 -11.67 1.27 7.47
C PRO A 139 -12.10 2.32 8.50
N THR A 140 -12.06 2.00 9.80
CA THR A 140 -12.44 2.92 10.87
C THR A 140 -11.24 3.76 11.32
N PRO A 141 -11.26 5.08 11.12
CA PRO A 141 -10.20 5.96 11.61
C PRO A 141 -10.20 5.91 13.14
N SER A 142 -9.09 5.47 13.72
CA SER A 142 -8.87 5.55 15.15
C SER A 142 -7.54 6.23 15.43
N CYS A 143 -7.57 7.26 16.29
CA CYS A 143 -6.35 7.80 16.89
C CYS A 143 -5.94 6.80 17.98
N PRO A 144 -4.87 6.02 17.80
CA PRO A 144 -4.65 4.84 18.63
C PRO A 144 -3.92 5.26 19.89
N SER A 145 -4.65 5.77 20.90
CA SER A 145 -4.09 6.06 22.22
C SER A 145 -3.32 4.87 22.80
N ALA A 146 -3.80 3.65 22.54
CA ALA A 146 -3.16 2.41 22.97
C ALA A 146 -1.83 2.08 22.25
N ALA A 147 -1.59 2.60 21.05
CA ALA A 147 -0.36 2.34 20.29
C ALA A 147 0.70 3.45 20.47
N LEU A 148 0.35 4.54 21.16
CA LEU A 148 1.30 5.63 21.45
C LEU A 148 2.55 5.18 22.23
N PRO A 149 2.47 4.26 23.21
CA PRO A 149 3.66 3.88 23.98
C PRO A 149 4.74 3.14 23.17
N THR A 150 4.36 2.46 22.09
CA THR A 150 5.29 1.71 21.21
C THR A 150 5.54 2.41 19.88
N ALA A 151 4.96 3.61 19.69
CA ALA A 151 5.15 4.39 18.48
C ALA A 151 6.59 4.91 18.37
N ALA A 152 7.12 4.92 17.15
CA ALA A 152 8.42 5.50 16.89
C ALA A 152 8.34 7.03 16.93
N VAL A 153 9.18 7.68 17.74
CA VAL A 153 9.30 9.14 17.74
C VAL A 153 10.10 9.56 16.52
N LEU A 154 9.48 10.35 15.64
CA LEU A 154 10.13 10.90 14.44
C LEU A 154 10.68 12.30 14.65
N ALA A 155 10.01 13.10 15.49
CA ALA A 155 10.47 14.42 15.88
C ALA A 155 9.97 14.78 17.29
N THR A 156 10.74 15.59 17.99
CA THR A 156 10.40 16.24 19.26
C THR A 156 10.35 17.75 19.06
N ASN A 157 9.94 18.50 20.08
CA ASN A 157 9.87 19.96 20.05
C ASN A 157 8.91 20.47 18.97
N VAL A 158 7.87 19.69 18.67
CA VAL A 158 6.86 20.05 17.66
C VAL A 158 5.90 21.08 18.24
N SER A 159 5.92 22.31 17.72
CA SER A 159 5.04 23.42 18.12
C SER A 159 3.89 23.67 17.15
N ARG A 160 3.97 23.11 15.94
CA ARG A 160 2.86 23.08 14.97
C ARG A 160 2.92 21.81 14.16
N CYS A 161 1.78 21.18 13.94
CA CYS A 161 1.67 20.00 13.10
C CYS A 161 0.34 19.97 12.36
N VAL A 162 0.39 20.04 11.03
CA VAL A 162 -0.79 20.04 10.17
C VAL A 162 -0.59 19.03 9.05
N PHE A 163 -1.53 18.10 8.95
CA PHE A 163 -1.62 17.20 7.81
C PHE A 163 -2.72 17.68 6.88
N SER A 164 -2.41 17.83 5.60
CA SER A 164 -3.37 18.09 4.53
C SER A 164 -3.33 16.92 3.54
N TYR A 165 -4.52 16.47 3.14
CA TYR A 165 -4.68 15.46 2.12
C TYR A 165 -5.65 15.99 1.07
N ALA A 166 -5.17 16.08 -0.17
CA ALA A 166 -5.94 16.45 -1.34
C ALA A 166 -6.05 15.20 -2.23
N PRO A 167 -7.09 14.36 -2.05
CA PRO A 167 -7.39 13.32 -3.01
C PRO A 167 -7.76 13.97 -4.35
N ASN A 168 -7.30 13.44 -5.49
CA ASN A 168 -7.88 13.83 -6.78
C ASN A 168 -9.31 13.29 -6.84
N LEU A 169 -10.33 14.08 -6.50
CA LEU A 169 -11.71 13.63 -6.47
C LEU A 169 -12.24 13.36 -7.89
N GLY A 170 -12.69 12.14 -8.18
CA GLY A 170 -13.29 11.77 -9.47
C GLY A 170 -13.07 10.31 -9.88
N ALA A 171 -13.55 9.93 -11.06
CA ALA A 171 -13.43 8.57 -11.62
C ALA A 171 -11.99 8.20 -12.05
N THR A 172 -11.07 9.17 -12.05
CA THR A 172 -9.65 9.02 -12.38
C THR A 172 -8.78 9.28 -11.14
N GLN A 173 -9.16 8.68 -10.00
CA GLN A 173 -8.50 8.78 -8.69
C GLN A 173 -7.13 8.08 -8.70
N GLU A 174 -6.24 8.53 -9.59
CA GLU A 174 -4.99 7.84 -9.88
C GLU A 174 -3.83 8.34 -9.02
N SER A 175 -3.96 9.53 -8.44
CA SER A 175 -2.97 10.10 -7.54
C SER A 175 -3.63 11.03 -6.53
N GLY A 176 -3.13 11.05 -5.30
CA GLY A 176 -3.44 12.08 -4.31
C GLY A 176 -2.21 12.88 -3.97
N PHE A 177 -2.39 14.06 -3.38
CA PHE A 177 -1.29 14.80 -2.78
C PHE A 177 -1.45 14.87 -1.27
N LEU A 178 -0.37 14.56 -0.59
CA LEU A 178 -0.27 14.51 0.85
C LEU A 178 0.79 15.50 1.29
N GLN A 179 0.47 16.33 2.28
CA GLN A 179 1.42 17.28 2.84
C GLN A 179 1.40 17.27 4.37
N LEU A 180 2.58 17.38 4.95
CA LEU A 180 2.82 17.65 6.37
C LEU A 180 3.52 18.99 6.50
N GLN A 181 2.92 19.90 7.26
CA GLN A 181 3.58 21.11 7.76
C GLN A 181 3.92 20.89 9.23
N LEU A 182 5.20 21.04 9.56
CA LEU A 182 5.74 20.84 10.90
C LEU A 182 6.52 22.09 11.31
N THR A 183 6.26 22.64 12.49
CA THR A 183 7.16 23.64 13.09
C THR A 183 7.84 23.00 14.28
N LEU A 184 9.17 23.07 14.29
CA LEU A 184 10.00 22.68 15.43
C LEU A 184 10.42 23.95 16.17
N SER A 185 10.28 23.99 17.49
CA SER A 185 10.63 25.15 18.31
C SER A 185 11.48 24.76 19.51
N GLU A 186 12.62 25.40 19.67
CA GLU A 186 13.53 25.19 20.81
C GLU A 186 14.04 26.54 21.31
N GLY A 187 13.72 26.86 22.57
CA GLY A 187 13.94 28.21 23.11
C GLY A 187 13.18 29.26 22.29
N ASP A 188 13.90 30.27 21.81
CA ASP A 188 13.37 31.36 20.98
C ASP A 188 13.51 31.09 19.46
N GLU A 189 14.03 29.92 19.07
CA GLU A 189 14.19 29.54 17.66
C GLU A 189 13.01 28.69 17.19
N SER A 190 12.57 28.91 15.94
CA SER A 190 11.51 28.12 15.31
C SER A 190 11.79 27.89 13.84
N VAL A 191 11.70 26.63 13.42
CA VAL A 191 11.97 26.20 12.05
C VAL A 191 10.72 25.54 11.46
N PRO A 192 10.09 26.15 10.43
CA PRO A 192 9.01 25.52 9.69
C PRO A 192 9.56 24.58 8.61
N LEU A 193 9.03 23.37 8.55
CA LEU A 193 9.31 22.33 7.56
C LEU A 193 8.03 21.98 6.83
N THR A 194 8.13 21.77 5.51
CA THR A 194 7.02 21.28 4.68
C THR A 194 7.49 20.06 3.92
N LEU A 195 6.80 18.93 4.12
CA LEU A 195 7.01 17.69 3.39
C LEU A 195 5.77 17.42 2.53
N GLY A 196 5.97 17.08 1.26
CA GLY A 196 4.91 16.68 0.34
C GLY A 196 5.25 15.34 -0.31
N ALA A 197 4.23 14.51 -0.53
CA ALA A 197 4.33 13.28 -1.29
C ALA A 197 3.09 13.09 -2.16
N HIS A 198 3.31 12.60 -3.39
CA HIS A 198 2.21 12.03 -4.16
C HIS A 198 1.92 10.64 -3.60
N VAL A 199 0.65 10.35 -3.38
CA VAL A 199 0.19 8.99 -3.06
C VAL A 199 -0.37 8.38 -4.33
N ASP A 200 0.19 7.25 -4.74
CA ASP A 200 -0.32 6.50 -5.88
C ASP A 200 -1.53 5.70 -5.43
N ASN A 201 -2.64 5.87 -6.15
CA ASN A 201 -3.87 5.14 -5.93
C ASN A 201 -4.22 4.30 -7.17
N VAL A 202 -3.28 4.12 -8.11
CA VAL A 202 -3.35 3.10 -9.16
C VAL A 202 -2.30 2.04 -8.89
N PRO A 203 -2.70 0.83 -8.46
CA PRO A 203 -1.83 -0.33 -8.56
C PRO A 203 -1.53 -0.62 -10.03
#